data_AF-A0A7Y5VK25-F1
#
_entry.id   AF-A0A7Y5VK25-F1
#
_cell.length_a   1.000
_cell.length_b   1.000
_cell.length_c   1.000
_cell.angle_alpha   90.00
_cell.angle_beta   90.00
_cell.angle_gamma   90.00
#
_symmetry.space_group_name_H-M   'P 1'
#
loop_
_entity.id
_entity.type
_entity.pdbx_description
1 polymer ?
#
loop_
_entity_poly.entity_id
_entity_poly.type
_entity_poly.pdbx_seq_one_letter_code
_entity_poly.pdbx_strand_id
1 'polypeptide(L)'
;EDNWEWPVGGAWGVGWQMMLDGQEITQFTYFQQCGGLDLEPMCGEITYGLERIAQFLQGVDSIYDIVWAIEPDTGKQTTYGEIRLYEEEQYSTYSFDYADVNKLWEHLNAYEAECLALLDAAKGMPELESLKAQRRFPVLGAYELALKCSHVFNLLDARGAISVTERVGVMARIRTLVVGVAKAYAQQQELTAPAEALPA
;
A
#
# COMPACT_ATOMS: atom_id res chain seq x y z
N GLU A 1 21.03 -0.69 -10.10
CA GLU A 1 20.61 0.51 -9.36
C GLU A 1 19.28 0.88 -9.94
N ASP A 2 18.26 0.95 -9.10
CA ASP A 2 16.89 1.24 -9.50
C ASP A 2 16.23 2.05 -8.40
N ASN A 3 15.99 3.33 -8.68
CA ASN A 3 15.37 4.23 -7.72
C ASN A 3 13.88 3.92 -7.66
N TRP A 4 13.34 3.86 -6.45
CA TRP A 4 11.95 3.56 -6.23
C TRP A 4 11.16 4.84 -6.03
N GLU A 5 10.05 4.96 -6.75
CA GLU A 5 9.11 6.07 -6.58
C GLU A 5 7.67 5.54 -6.52
N TRP A 6 6.93 6.04 -5.54
CA TRP A 6 5.47 5.94 -5.52
C TRP A 6 4.87 7.34 -5.51
N PRO A 7 4.61 7.91 -6.71
CA PRO A 7 4.11 9.27 -6.85
C PRO A 7 2.80 9.51 -6.10
N VAL A 8 1.94 8.50 -5.97
CA VAL A 8 0.69 8.63 -5.21
C VAL A 8 0.96 8.70 -3.71
N GLY A 9 1.94 7.98 -3.19
CA GLY A 9 2.27 8.03 -1.76
C GLY A 9 3.09 9.24 -1.34
N GLY A 10 3.61 10.02 -2.29
CA GLY A 10 4.64 11.01 -1.98
C GLY A 10 5.86 10.38 -1.33
N ALA A 11 6.18 9.14 -1.73
CA ALA A 11 7.28 8.37 -1.20
C ALA A 11 8.28 8.08 -2.32
N TRP A 12 9.57 8.24 -2.00
CA TRP A 12 10.65 7.88 -2.92
C TRP A 12 11.91 7.52 -2.14
N GLY A 13 12.77 6.74 -2.78
CA GLY A 13 14.03 6.28 -2.21
C GLY A 13 15.01 5.83 -3.27
N VAL A 14 16.27 5.78 -2.87
CA VAL A 14 17.35 5.20 -3.69
C VAL A 14 17.43 3.71 -3.42
N GLY A 15 17.69 2.90 -4.44
CA GLY A 15 17.53 1.47 -4.31
C GLY A 15 18.23 0.59 -5.33
N TRP A 16 18.05 -0.70 -5.13
CA TRP A 16 18.58 -1.75 -5.99
C TRP A 16 17.56 -2.86 -6.16
N GLN A 17 17.35 -3.25 -7.41
CA GLN A 17 16.77 -4.53 -7.78
C GLN A 17 17.85 -5.62 -7.69
N MET A 18 17.54 -6.69 -6.97
CA MET A 18 18.36 -7.88 -6.90
C MET A 18 17.85 -8.92 -7.88
N MET A 19 18.71 -9.26 -8.84
CA MET A 19 18.41 -10.25 -9.88
C MET A 19 19.03 -11.59 -9.51
N LEU A 20 18.27 -12.67 -9.72
CA LEU A 20 18.71 -14.06 -9.64
C LEU A 20 18.30 -14.78 -10.93
N ASP A 21 19.28 -15.26 -11.70
CA ASP A 21 19.06 -15.95 -12.99
C ASP A 21 18.08 -15.23 -13.94
N GLY A 22 18.17 -13.90 -13.99
CA GLY A 22 17.35 -13.06 -14.87
C GLY A 22 15.97 -12.70 -14.32
N GLN A 23 15.60 -13.17 -13.12
CA GLN A 23 14.38 -12.76 -12.43
C GLN A 23 14.70 -11.83 -11.26
N GLU A 24 13.91 -10.77 -11.10
CA GLU A 24 13.99 -9.90 -9.92
C GLU A 24 13.39 -10.62 -8.70
N ILE A 25 14.17 -10.82 -7.64
CA ILE A 25 13.72 -11.55 -6.45
C ILE A 25 13.60 -10.67 -5.20
N THR A 26 14.27 -9.52 -5.16
CA THR A 26 14.26 -8.62 -4.00
C THR A 26 14.44 -7.18 -4.45
N GLN A 27 13.70 -6.25 -3.83
CA GLN A 27 13.94 -4.81 -3.91
C GLN A 27 14.52 -4.30 -2.59
N PHE A 28 15.60 -3.53 -2.67
CA PHE A 28 16.13 -2.73 -1.56
C PHE A 28 15.82 -1.26 -1.82
N THR A 29 15.23 -0.59 -0.83
CA THR A 29 14.90 0.84 -0.94
C THR A 29 15.29 1.57 0.35
N TYR A 30 16.10 2.62 0.23
CA TYR A 30 16.35 3.58 1.30
C TYR A 30 15.45 4.79 1.10
N PHE A 31 14.37 4.85 1.87
CA PHE A 31 13.40 5.93 1.79
C PHE A 31 14.01 7.25 2.23
N GLN A 32 13.93 8.24 1.34
CA GLN A 32 14.30 9.62 1.61
C GLN A 32 13.07 10.41 2.07
N GLN A 33 11.93 10.16 1.42
CA GLN A 33 10.65 10.77 1.76
C GLN A 33 9.54 9.71 1.86
N CYS A 34 8.58 9.97 2.73
CA CYS A 34 7.31 9.24 2.81
C CYS A 34 6.18 10.20 3.13
N GLY A 35 5.05 10.11 2.42
CA GLY A 35 3.92 11.03 2.65
C GLY A 35 4.26 12.50 2.40
N GLY A 36 5.27 12.78 1.58
CA GLY A 36 5.80 14.13 1.35
C GLY A 36 6.56 14.75 2.54
N LEU A 37 6.97 13.92 3.51
CA LEU A 37 7.83 14.30 4.63
C LEU A 37 9.22 13.68 4.44
N ASP A 38 10.26 14.46 4.73
CA ASP A 38 11.64 13.96 4.80
C ASP A 38 11.80 13.04 6.02
N LEU A 39 12.49 11.91 5.84
CA LEU A 39 12.72 10.93 6.90
C LEU A 39 14.08 11.12 7.56
N GLU A 40 14.07 11.26 8.89
CA GLU A 40 15.29 11.31 9.70
C GLU A 40 15.11 10.47 10.99
N PRO A 41 15.82 9.34 11.15
CA PRO A 41 16.75 8.73 10.18
C PRO A 41 16.03 8.12 8.97
N MET A 42 16.76 7.94 7.87
CA MET A 42 16.26 7.23 6.69
C MET A 42 15.87 5.79 7.05
N CYS A 43 14.75 5.32 6.49
CA CYS A 43 14.28 3.94 6.65
C CYS A 43 14.79 3.06 5.50
N GLY A 44 15.34 1.89 5.81
CA GLY A 44 15.66 0.85 4.84
C GLY A 44 14.52 -0.17 4.74
N GLU A 45 14.05 -0.43 3.53
CA GLU A 45 13.08 -1.47 3.19
C GLU A 45 13.75 -2.56 2.36
N ILE A 46 13.41 -3.81 2.69
CA ILE A 46 13.79 -5.00 1.92
C ILE A 46 12.52 -5.77 1.61
N THR A 47 12.16 -5.84 0.33
CA THR A 47 10.93 -6.49 -0.13
C THR A 47 11.29 -7.72 -0.95
N TYR A 48 10.90 -8.91 -0.45
CA TYR A 48 11.18 -10.20 -1.09
C TYR A 48 10.01 -10.66 -1.97
N GLY A 49 10.29 -11.06 -3.20
CA GLY A 49 9.37 -11.80 -4.06
C GLY A 49 9.34 -13.28 -3.66
N LEU A 50 8.54 -13.63 -2.65
CA LEU A 50 8.53 -14.96 -2.05
C LEU A 50 8.26 -16.08 -3.06
N GLU A 51 7.30 -15.88 -3.98
CA GLU A 51 6.96 -16.85 -5.02
C GLU A 51 8.14 -17.10 -5.98
N ARG A 52 8.86 -16.06 -6.39
CA ARG A 52 10.03 -16.19 -7.28
C ARG A 52 11.19 -16.89 -6.58
N ILE A 53 11.43 -16.55 -5.31
CA ILE A 53 12.45 -17.21 -4.49
C ILE A 53 12.10 -18.69 -4.30
N ALA A 54 10.85 -19.02 -3.97
CA ALA A 54 10.40 -20.40 -3.80
C ALA A 54 10.46 -21.19 -5.11
N GLN A 55 10.03 -20.59 -6.23
CA GLN A 55 10.16 -21.16 -7.57
C GLN A 55 11.61 -21.55 -7.86
N PHE A 56 12.55 -20.64 -7.62
CA PHE A 56 13.97 -20.88 -7.82
C PHE A 56 14.51 -21.99 -6.90
N LEU A 57 14.21 -21.93 -5.59
CA LEU A 57 14.68 -22.91 -4.62
C LEU A 57 14.16 -24.32 -4.89
N GLN A 58 12.94 -24.45 -5.41
CA GLN A 58 12.32 -25.73 -5.74
C GLN A 58 12.61 -26.18 -7.17
N GLY A 59 13.19 -25.33 -8.02
CA GLY A 59 13.53 -25.66 -9.40
C GLY A 59 12.32 -25.97 -10.28
N VAL A 60 11.21 -25.25 -10.09
CA VAL A 60 9.97 -25.43 -10.87
C VAL A 60 9.79 -24.30 -11.89
N ASP A 61 9.13 -24.60 -13.02
CA ASP A 61 8.99 -23.65 -14.13
C ASP A 61 7.84 -22.64 -13.93
N SER A 62 6.87 -22.95 -13.06
CA SER A 62 5.68 -22.14 -12.80
C SER A 62 5.50 -21.89 -11.31
N ILE A 63 5.00 -20.71 -10.94
CA ILE A 63 4.66 -20.39 -9.55
C ILE A 63 3.57 -21.31 -9.00
N TYR A 64 2.69 -21.84 -9.86
CA TYR A 64 1.59 -22.71 -9.45
C TYR A 64 2.06 -24.12 -9.09
N ASP A 65 3.26 -24.50 -9.53
CA ASP A 65 3.88 -25.80 -9.23
C ASP A 65 4.68 -25.78 -7.91
N ILE A 66 4.83 -24.61 -7.28
CA ILE A 66 5.49 -24.48 -5.98
C ILE A 66 4.77 -25.35 -4.95
N VAL A 67 5.49 -26.25 -4.30
CA VAL A 67 5.01 -26.98 -3.13
C VAL A 67 4.88 -26.00 -1.98
N TRP A 68 3.64 -25.70 -1.60
CA TRP A 68 3.31 -24.78 -0.51
C TRP A 68 3.46 -25.43 0.86
N ALA A 69 2.97 -26.65 0.98
CA ALA A 69 3.01 -27.42 2.22
C ALA A 69 3.14 -28.91 1.94
N ILE A 70 3.75 -29.62 2.89
CA ILE A 70 3.85 -31.08 2.90
C ILE A 70 3.24 -31.55 4.21
N GLU A 71 2.22 -32.40 4.13
CA GLU A 71 1.61 -33.02 5.29
C GLU A 71 2.62 -33.93 6.00
N PRO A 72 2.90 -33.74 7.31
CA PRO A 72 3.92 -34.52 8.01
C PRO A 72 3.64 -36.02 8.07
N ASP A 73 2.37 -36.42 8.19
CA ASP A 73 1.98 -37.82 8.41
C ASP A 73 1.86 -38.64 7.11
N THR A 74 1.40 -38.00 6.04
CA THR A 74 1.10 -38.66 4.76
C THR A 74 2.16 -38.41 3.70
N GLY A 75 2.98 -37.37 3.86
CA GLY A 75 3.89 -36.87 2.84
C GLY A 75 3.16 -36.21 1.65
N LYS A 76 1.85 -36.00 1.74
CA LYS A 76 1.06 -35.38 0.67
C LYS A 76 1.49 -33.93 0.50
N GLN A 77 1.80 -33.57 -0.74
CA GLN A 77 2.14 -32.20 -1.11
C GLN A 77 0.87 -31.44 -1.50
N THR A 78 0.79 -30.18 -1.08
CA THR A 78 -0.19 -29.21 -1.60
C THR A 78 0.57 -28.15 -2.38
N THR A 79 0.20 -27.91 -3.63
CA THR A 79 0.86 -26.89 -4.47
C THR A 79 0.21 -25.51 -4.29
N TYR A 80 0.93 -24.46 -4.67
CA TYR A 80 0.43 -23.10 -4.68
C TYR A 80 -0.78 -22.98 -5.61
N GLY A 81 -0.76 -23.68 -6.76
CA GLY A 81 -1.88 -23.74 -7.69
C GLY A 81 -3.16 -24.28 -7.08
N GLU A 82 -3.08 -25.34 -6.28
CA GLU A 82 -4.25 -25.89 -5.58
C GLU A 82 -4.90 -24.90 -4.59
N ILE A 83 -4.14 -23.92 -4.12
CA ILE A 83 -4.60 -22.93 -3.14
C ILE A 83 -5.07 -21.63 -3.82
N ARG A 84 -4.30 -21.13 -4.79
CA ARG A 84 -4.42 -19.75 -5.31
C ARG A 84 -4.89 -19.64 -6.75
N LEU A 85 -4.80 -20.69 -7.57
CA LEU A 85 -5.15 -20.57 -9.00
C LEU A 85 -6.62 -20.20 -9.20
N TYR A 86 -7.53 -20.87 -8.48
CA TYR A 86 -8.96 -20.58 -8.55
C TYR A 86 -9.30 -19.16 -8.07
N GLU A 87 -8.61 -18.68 -7.03
CA GLU A 87 -8.75 -17.32 -6.53
C GLU A 87 -8.29 -16.29 -7.57
N GLU A 88 -7.13 -16.52 -8.20
CA GLU A 88 -6.55 -15.65 -9.21
C GLU A 88 -7.44 -15.53 -10.46
N GLU A 89 -8.01 -16.65 -10.92
CA GLU A 89 -8.97 -16.68 -12.04
C GLU A 89 -10.20 -15.81 -11.74
N GLN A 90 -10.74 -15.92 -10.52
CA GLN A 90 -11.91 -15.15 -10.10
C GLN A 90 -11.61 -13.67 -9.95
N TYR A 91 -10.51 -13.29 -9.30
CA TYR A 91 -10.15 -11.88 -9.14
C TYR A 91 -9.77 -11.22 -10.46
N SER A 92 -9.11 -11.95 -11.36
CA SER A 92 -8.84 -11.47 -12.72
C SER A 92 -10.15 -11.20 -13.46
N THR A 93 -11.05 -12.18 -13.48
CA THR A 93 -12.37 -12.05 -14.12
C THR A 93 -13.16 -10.87 -13.55
N TYR A 94 -13.18 -10.70 -12.22
CA TYR A 94 -13.83 -9.55 -11.60
C TYR A 94 -13.17 -8.24 -12.04
N SER A 95 -11.86 -8.12 -11.90
CA SER A 95 -11.12 -6.87 -12.11
C SER A 95 -11.13 -6.41 -13.56
N PHE A 96 -11.11 -7.34 -14.53
CA PHE A 96 -11.06 -7.02 -15.96
C PHE A 96 -12.43 -6.98 -16.63
N ASP A 97 -13.40 -7.78 -16.19
CA ASP A 97 -14.66 -7.96 -16.93
C ASP A 97 -15.88 -7.43 -16.15
N TYR A 98 -16.02 -7.77 -14.88
CA TYR A 98 -17.28 -7.60 -14.15
C TYR A 98 -17.36 -6.39 -13.21
N ALA A 99 -16.23 -5.83 -12.78
CA ALA A 99 -16.26 -4.71 -11.84
C ALA A 99 -17.03 -3.52 -12.44
N ASP A 100 -18.04 -3.06 -11.70
CA ASP A 100 -18.97 -2.00 -12.12
C ASP A 100 -18.30 -0.64 -12.00
N VAL A 101 -17.89 -0.09 -13.15
CA VAL A 101 -17.17 1.17 -13.26
C VAL A 101 -17.91 2.33 -12.58
N ASN A 102 -19.24 2.41 -12.70
CA ASN A 102 -20.00 3.51 -12.11
C ASN A 102 -19.96 3.44 -10.58
N LYS A 103 -20.17 2.26 -10.01
CA LYS A 103 -20.09 2.05 -8.56
C LYS A 103 -18.69 2.26 -8.03
N LEU A 104 -17.66 1.87 -8.77
CA LEU A 104 -16.27 2.14 -8.38
C LEU A 104 -16.02 3.65 -8.26
N TRP A 105 -16.52 4.47 -9.19
CA TRP A 105 -16.44 5.93 -9.06
C TRP A 105 -17.23 6.47 -7.87
N GLU A 106 -18.43 5.95 -7.62
CA GLU A 106 -19.22 6.30 -6.42
C GLU A 106 -18.45 6.00 -5.13
N HIS A 107 -17.86 4.81 -5.03
CA HIS A 107 -17.04 4.40 -3.89
C HIS A 107 -15.82 5.31 -3.71
N LEU A 108 -15.08 5.57 -4.80
CA LEU A 108 -13.90 6.44 -4.75
C LEU A 108 -14.26 7.83 -4.22
N ASN A 109 -15.33 8.44 -4.77
CA ASN A 109 -15.77 9.76 -4.36
C ASN A 109 -16.27 9.77 -2.90
N ALA A 110 -16.97 8.73 -2.46
CA ALA A 110 -17.46 8.61 -1.08
C ALA A 110 -16.31 8.48 -0.07
N TYR A 111 -15.36 7.58 -0.34
CA TYR A 111 -14.20 7.37 0.53
C TYR A 111 -13.29 8.61 0.58
N GLU A 112 -13.07 9.27 -0.56
CA GLU A 112 -12.31 10.51 -0.62
C GLU A 112 -12.97 11.61 0.22
N ALA A 113 -14.29 11.81 0.05
CA ALA A 113 -15.01 12.86 0.79
C ALA A 113 -14.96 12.63 2.31
N GLU A 114 -15.13 11.39 2.76
CA GLU A 114 -15.02 11.04 4.18
C GLU A 114 -13.59 11.23 4.69
N CYS A 115 -12.58 10.83 3.91
CA CYS A 115 -11.17 11.03 4.27
C CYS A 115 -10.84 12.52 4.41
N LEU A 116 -11.25 13.35 3.44
CA LEU A 116 -11.05 14.80 3.49
C LEU A 116 -11.74 15.44 4.69
N ALA A 117 -12.94 14.99 5.05
CA ALA A 117 -13.64 15.50 6.24
C ALA A 117 -12.88 15.18 7.53
N LEU A 118 -12.33 13.96 7.66
CA LEU A 118 -11.48 13.59 8.80
C LEU A 118 -10.17 14.40 8.83
N LEU A 119 -9.55 14.63 7.67
CA LEU A 119 -8.33 15.44 7.57
C LEU A 119 -8.58 16.91 7.89
N ASP A 120 -9.74 17.45 7.53
CA ASP A 120 -10.13 18.81 7.91
C ASP A 120 -10.35 18.92 9.43
N ALA A 121 -11.06 17.96 10.01
CA ALA A 121 -11.24 17.88 11.46
C ALA A 121 -9.92 17.69 12.22
N ALA A 122 -8.93 17.01 11.61
CA ALA A 122 -7.60 16.80 12.20
C ALA A 122 -6.85 18.12 12.44
N LYS A 123 -7.17 19.19 11.70
CA LYS A 123 -6.57 20.51 11.91
C LYS A 123 -6.87 21.09 13.29
N GLY A 124 -8.01 20.72 13.88
CA GLY A 124 -8.42 21.10 15.24
C GLY A 124 -7.94 20.12 16.33
N MET A 125 -7.13 19.12 15.96
CA MET A 125 -6.63 18.12 16.90
C MET A 125 -5.79 18.73 18.03
N PRO A 126 -4.89 19.70 17.80
CA PRO A 126 -4.10 20.33 18.87
C PRO A 126 -4.95 20.97 19.97
N GLU A 127 -6.12 21.50 19.63
CA GLU A 127 -7.04 22.21 20.53
C GLU A 127 -7.97 21.27 21.32
N LEU A 128 -7.87 19.95 21.13
CA LEU A 128 -8.68 18.98 21.87
C LEU A 128 -8.39 19.03 23.38
N GLU A 129 -9.44 18.84 24.17
CA GLU A 129 -9.50 19.01 25.62
C GLU A 129 -8.50 18.18 26.44
N SER A 130 -7.92 17.12 25.86
CA SER A 130 -6.95 16.26 26.56
C SER A 130 -6.05 15.48 25.61
N LEU A 131 -4.87 15.09 26.09
CA LEU A 131 -3.97 14.13 25.42
C LEU A 131 -4.69 12.82 25.03
N LYS A 132 -5.64 12.37 25.85
CA LYS A 132 -6.45 11.18 25.56
C LYS A 132 -7.37 11.41 24.36
N ALA A 133 -7.96 12.59 24.22
CA ALA A 133 -8.77 12.95 23.06
C ALA A 133 -7.90 13.05 21.80
N GLN A 134 -6.75 13.73 21.89
CA GLN A 134 -5.77 13.83 20.80
C GLN A 134 -5.33 12.46 20.29
N ARG A 135 -4.94 11.54 21.20
CA ARG A 135 -4.55 10.16 20.83
C ARG A 135 -5.68 9.34 20.21
N ARG A 136 -6.94 9.62 20.57
CA ARG A 136 -8.11 8.90 20.05
C ARG A 136 -8.65 9.49 18.75
N PHE A 137 -8.13 10.63 18.29
CA PHE A 137 -8.52 11.17 17.00
C PHE A 137 -8.20 10.15 15.89
N PRO A 138 -9.13 9.84 14.98
CA PRO A 138 -9.06 8.65 14.13
C PRO A 138 -8.23 8.85 12.85
N VAL A 139 -6.96 9.28 12.97
CA VAL A 139 -6.07 9.46 11.81
C VAL A 139 -5.89 8.16 11.01
N LEU A 140 -5.78 7.02 11.69
CA LEU A 140 -5.71 5.71 11.03
C LEU A 140 -7.00 5.36 10.29
N GLY A 141 -8.16 5.88 10.71
CA GLY A 141 -9.40 5.76 9.96
C GLY A 141 -9.33 6.50 8.62
N ALA A 142 -8.74 7.70 8.61
CA ALA A 142 -8.48 8.43 7.36
C ALA A 142 -7.47 7.68 6.47
N TYR A 143 -6.47 7.01 7.05
CA TYR A 143 -5.53 6.17 6.30
C TYR A 143 -6.22 5.01 5.57
N GLU A 144 -7.09 4.28 6.26
CA GLU A 144 -7.88 3.19 5.66
C GLU A 144 -8.73 3.67 4.46
N LEU A 145 -9.33 4.87 4.56
CA LEU A 145 -10.08 5.45 3.45
C LEU A 145 -9.17 5.80 2.26
N ALA A 146 -7.95 6.30 2.50
CA ALA A 146 -6.97 6.54 1.44
C ALA A 146 -6.52 5.24 0.76
N LEU A 147 -6.31 4.16 1.53
CA LEU A 147 -6.02 2.82 0.98
C LEU A 147 -7.15 2.28 0.12
N LYS A 148 -8.41 2.45 0.55
CA LYS A 148 -9.58 2.09 -0.25
C LYS A 148 -9.63 2.88 -1.56
N CYS A 149 -9.34 4.18 -1.54
CA CYS A 149 -9.26 4.98 -2.77
C CYS A 149 -8.18 4.45 -3.72
N SER A 150 -6.99 4.10 -3.20
CA SER A 150 -5.90 3.50 -3.96
C SER A 150 -6.30 2.17 -4.61
N HIS A 151 -6.96 1.29 -3.85
CA HIS A 151 -7.44 0.01 -4.36
C HIS A 151 -8.52 0.18 -5.44
N VAL A 152 -9.52 1.03 -5.20
CA VAL A 152 -10.59 1.31 -6.18
C VAL A 152 -10.02 1.93 -7.45
N PHE A 153 -9.01 2.79 -7.35
CA PHE A 153 -8.28 3.31 -8.50
C PHE A 153 -7.64 2.19 -9.32
N ASN A 154 -6.98 1.21 -8.68
CA ASN A 154 -6.39 0.07 -9.39
C ASN A 154 -7.45 -0.76 -10.13
N LEU A 155 -8.65 -0.96 -9.55
CA LEU A 155 -9.76 -1.64 -10.23
C LEU A 155 -10.28 -0.85 -11.43
N LEU A 156 -10.45 0.46 -11.28
CA LEU A 156 -10.85 1.34 -12.40
C LEU A 156 -9.82 1.32 -13.54
N ASP A 157 -8.53 1.29 -13.19
CA ASP A 157 -7.43 1.20 -14.14
C ASP A 157 -7.41 -0.15 -14.86
N ALA A 158 -7.55 -1.26 -14.11
CA ALA A 158 -7.66 -2.61 -14.67
C ALA A 158 -8.87 -2.76 -15.61
N ARG A 159 -10.00 -2.11 -15.29
CA ARG A 159 -11.17 -2.07 -16.18
C ARG A 159 -10.96 -1.26 -17.45
N GLY A 160 -9.83 -0.56 -17.60
CA GLY A 160 -9.59 0.36 -18.73
C GLY A 160 -10.54 1.57 -18.71
N ALA A 161 -11.09 1.91 -17.54
CA ALA A 161 -12.12 2.93 -17.39
C ALA A 161 -11.56 4.33 -17.10
N ILE A 162 -10.23 4.48 -17.07
CA ILE A 162 -9.53 5.74 -16.79
C ILE A 162 -8.66 6.09 -17.99
N SER A 163 -8.91 7.25 -18.60
CA SER A 163 -8.01 7.80 -19.63
C SER A 163 -6.67 8.25 -19.03
N VAL A 164 -5.63 8.41 -19.86
CA VAL A 164 -4.30 8.86 -19.41
C VAL A 164 -4.39 10.18 -18.63
N THR A 165 -5.23 11.12 -19.06
CA THR A 165 -5.41 12.41 -18.39
C THR A 165 -6.14 12.26 -17.06
N GLU A 166 -7.20 11.43 -17.01
CA GLU A 166 -7.93 11.16 -15.76
C GLU A 166 -7.04 10.44 -14.74
N ARG A 167 -6.16 9.54 -15.20
CA ARG A 167 -5.23 8.80 -14.34
C ARG A 167 -4.37 9.74 -13.50
N VAL A 168 -3.78 10.75 -14.13
CA VAL A 168 -2.97 11.76 -13.45
C VAL A 168 -3.81 12.53 -12.42
N GLY A 169 -5.04 12.89 -12.77
CA GLY A 169 -5.96 13.60 -11.87
C GLY A 169 -6.36 12.78 -10.64
N VAL A 170 -6.70 11.50 -10.82
CA VAL A 170 -7.05 10.60 -9.70
C VAL A 170 -5.84 10.30 -8.83
N MET A 171 -4.67 10.08 -9.44
CA MET A 171 -3.41 9.91 -8.70
C MET A 171 -3.10 11.14 -7.82
N ALA A 172 -3.31 12.35 -8.33
CA ALA A 172 -3.14 13.57 -7.57
C ALA A 172 -4.12 13.68 -6.39
N ARG A 173 -5.39 13.32 -6.59
CA ARG A 173 -6.41 13.25 -5.54
C ARG A 173 -6.00 12.32 -4.40
N ILE A 174 -5.61 11.08 -4.73
CA ILE A 174 -5.18 10.09 -3.73
C ILE A 174 -3.89 10.57 -3.03
N ARG A 175 -2.96 11.20 -3.76
CA ARG A 175 -1.76 11.80 -3.17
C ARG A 175 -2.10 12.85 -2.11
N THR A 176 -3.09 13.71 -2.37
CA THR A 176 -3.55 14.68 -1.37
C THR A 176 -4.02 13.99 -0.08
N LEU A 177 -4.73 12.87 -0.19
CA LEU A 177 -5.16 12.09 0.97
C LEU A 177 -3.97 11.50 1.73
N VAL A 178 -3.09 10.78 1.04
CA VAL A 178 -1.96 10.09 1.69
C VAL A 178 -1.01 11.07 2.37
N VAL A 179 -0.67 12.17 1.70
CA VAL A 179 0.17 13.24 2.29
C VAL A 179 -0.53 13.91 3.47
N GLY A 180 -1.84 14.14 3.38
CA GLY A 180 -2.63 14.69 4.48
C GLY A 180 -2.63 13.78 5.70
N VAL A 181 -2.81 12.48 5.50
CA VAL A 181 -2.77 11.46 6.55
C VAL A 181 -1.39 11.40 7.19
N ALA A 182 -0.31 11.38 6.40
CA ALA A 182 1.05 11.32 6.92
C ALA A 182 1.36 12.52 7.83
N LYS A 183 0.98 13.72 7.42
CA LYS A 183 1.12 14.95 8.22
C LYS A 183 0.30 14.92 9.50
N ALA A 184 -0.97 14.52 9.41
CA ALA A 184 -1.84 14.40 10.58
C ALA A 184 -1.33 13.34 11.56
N TYR A 185 -0.77 12.24 11.05
CA TYR A 185 -0.21 11.18 11.86
C TYR A 185 1.07 11.64 12.58
N ALA A 186 1.99 12.28 11.87
CA ALA A 186 3.20 12.86 12.46
C ALA A 186 2.87 13.85 13.57
N GLN A 187 1.94 14.80 13.31
CA GLN A 187 1.48 15.75 14.32
C GLN A 187 0.86 15.04 15.54
N GLN A 188 0.05 14.00 15.32
CA GLN A 188 -0.53 13.23 16.42
C GLN A 188 0.55 12.52 17.25
N GLN A 189 1.61 11.99 16.62
CA GLN A 189 2.74 11.40 17.33
C GLN A 189 3.49 12.46 18.16
N GLU A 190 3.76 13.63 17.60
CA GLU A 190 4.42 14.74 18.32
C GLU A 190 3.61 15.20 19.54
N LEU A 191 2.29 15.37 19.39
CA LEU A 191 1.41 15.79 20.48
C LEU A 191 1.31 14.76 21.61
N THR A 192 1.44 13.48 21.28
CA THR A 192 1.24 12.37 22.22
C THR A 192 2.53 11.70 22.67
N ALA A 193 3.69 12.17 22.17
CA ALA A 193 4.99 11.70 22.57
C ALA A 193 5.21 11.95 24.08
N PRO A 194 5.78 10.99 24.82
CA PRO A 194 6.25 11.26 26.16
C PRO A 194 7.33 12.36 26.12
N ALA A 195 7.38 13.24 27.13
CA ALA A 195 8.29 14.38 27.18
C ALA A 195 9.80 14.03 27.06
N GLU A 196 10.16 12.75 27.22
CA GLU A 196 11.53 12.23 27.08
C GLU A 196 11.87 11.71 25.67
N ALA A 197 10.90 11.68 24.74
CA ALA A 197 11.04 11.06 23.42
C ALA A 197 11.20 12.05 22.24
N LEU A 198 11.19 13.37 22.50
CA LEU A 198 11.48 14.37 21.48
C LEU A 198 13.02 14.50 21.36
N PRO A 199 13.62 14.26 20.19
CA PRO A 199 15.04 14.54 19.99
C PRO A 199 15.31 16.04 20.19
N ALA A 200 16.45 16.34 20.82
CA ALA A 200 16.92 17.69 21.13
C ALA A 200 17.23 18.53 19.88
#